data_AF-A0A9W9JC73-F1
#
_entry.id   AF-A0A9W9JC73-F1
#
_cell.length_a   1.000
_cell.length_b   1.000
_cell.length_c   1.000
_cell.angle_alpha   90.00
_cell.angle_beta   90.00
_cell.angle_gamma   90.00
#
_symmetry.space_group_name_H-M   'P 1'
#
loop_
_entity.id
_entity.type
_entity.pdbx_description
1 polymer ?
#
loop_
_entity_poly.entity_id
_entity_poly.type
_entity_poly.pdbx_seq_one_letter_code
_entity_poly.pdbx_strand_id
1 'polypeptide(L)'
;MVKKPYILWDPWDKRKAPPTPPRRETSGNPKDNSLKELVKQISADLDQSIGKKPRKPGDTHDIDEGTQMHVVLGAFNACAASQGCSSIISFGMSGVDPKTGIEVPGFGVSETICGGSGAGPTWNGTSGVHVHMTNTRITDAEVYELRYPVILRRFCIRDGSGGVGRFRGGDGVILELEFRMPLSVSMLSERRVYRPYGLAGGESGQAGLNLYMKKELDGTERMINIGGKMELVVQPGERILIHTPGGGGWSKVSDDEIVTSDSKGHQNSSTFQPRGSVHTFSAAAEAAM
;
A
#
# COMPACT_ATOMS: atom_id res chain seq x y z
N MET A 1 -17.06 -42.25 42.53
CA MET A 1 -17.23 -41.31 41.40
C MET A 1 -15.85 -40.93 40.87
N VAL A 2 -15.39 -41.60 39.81
CA VAL A 2 -14.07 -41.39 39.20
C VAL A 2 -14.25 -40.49 37.99
N LYS A 3 -13.61 -39.31 37.99
CA LYS A 3 -13.64 -38.35 36.87
C LYS A 3 -12.84 -38.93 35.69
N LYS A 4 -13.47 -39.08 34.52
CA LYS A 4 -12.77 -39.35 33.24
C LYS A 4 -11.95 -38.11 32.83
N PRO A 5 -10.73 -38.27 32.29
CA PRO A 5 -9.95 -37.16 31.78
C PRO A 5 -10.47 -36.71 30.40
N TYR A 6 -10.49 -35.38 30.20
CA TYR A 6 -10.76 -34.76 28.89
C TYR A 6 -9.56 -34.97 27.96
N ILE A 7 -9.83 -35.44 26.75
CA ILE A 7 -8.84 -35.54 25.67
C ILE A 7 -8.77 -34.17 24.99
N LEU A 8 -7.60 -33.51 25.06
CA LEU A 8 -7.25 -32.33 24.26
C LEU A 8 -7.11 -32.76 22.79
N TRP A 9 -7.85 -32.09 21.90
CA TRP A 9 -7.77 -32.27 20.46
C TRP A 9 -6.59 -31.46 19.90
N ASP A 10 -5.63 -32.14 19.29
CA ASP A 10 -4.50 -31.54 18.57
C ASP A 10 -4.80 -31.56 17.05
N PRO A 11 -4.98 -30.39 16.40
CA PRO A 11 -5.32 -30.30 14.99
C PRO A 11 -4.17 -30.68 14.03
N TRP A 12 -2.99 -31.06 14.52
CA TRP A 12 -1.81 -31.34 13.68
C TRP A 12 -1.36 -32.82 13.65
N ASP A 13 -2.04 -33.74 14.36
CA ASP A 13 -1.74 -35.17 14.31
C ASP A 13 -2.26 -35.83 13.02
N LYS A 14 -1.37 -35.91 12.01
CA LYS A 14 -1.65 -36.47 10.67
C LYS A 14 -2.12 -37.94 10.67
N ARG A 15 -2.04 -38.66 11.80
CA ARG A 15 -2.48 -40.06 11.92
C ARG A 15 -3.99 -40.24 12.17
N LYS A 16 -4.71 -39.15 12.47
CA LYS A 16 -6.16 -39.18 12.78
C LYS A 16 -7.05 -38.42 11.79
N ALA A 17 -6.48 -37.93 10.68
CA ALA A 17 -7.27 -37.25 9.65
C ALA A 17 -8.22 -38.25 8.95
N PRO A 18 -9.53 -37.97 8.84
CA PRO A 18 -10.43 -38.79 8.02
C PRO A 18 -9.97 -38.74 6.55
N PRO A 19 -10.16 -39.82 5.78
CA PRO A 19 -9.78 -39.84 4.37
C PRO A 19 -10.50 -38.72 3.60
N THR A 20 -9.74 -37.94 2.83
CA THR A 20 -10.26 -36.88 1.99
C THR A 20 -11.28 -37.47 1.01
N PRO A 21 -12.52 -36.96 0.94
CA PRO A 21 -13.49 -37.46 -0.02
C PRO A 21 -12.95 -37.26 -1.45
N PRO A 22 -13.23 -38.18 -2.39
CA PRO A 22 -12.79 -38.02 -3.76
C PRO A 22 -13.35 -36.72 -4.33
N ARG A 23 -12.50 -36.00 -5.05
CA ARG A 23 -12.84 -34.73 -5.70
C ARG A 23 -14.00 -35.02 -6.67
N ARG A 24 -15.18 -34.44 -6.41
CA ARG A 24 -16.30 -34.47 -7.36
C ARG A 24 -15.81 -33.82 -8.65
N GLU A 25 -15.64 -34.60 -9.71
CA GLU A 25 -15.52 -34.06 -11.05
C GLU A 25 -16.83 -33.35 -11.37
N THR A 26 -16.79 -32.02 -11.38
CA THR A 26 -17.90 -31.20 -11.89
C THR A 26 -17.97 -31.43 -13.39
N SER A 27 -18.98 -32.15 -13.85
CA SER A 27 -19.40 -32.15 -15.25
C SER A 27 -19.59 -30.69 -15.70
N GLY A 28 -18.95 -30.32 -16.80
CA GLY A 28 -18.84 -28.93 -17.27
C GLY A 28 -20.21 -28.26 -17.41
N ASN A 29 -20.47 -27.28 -16.55
CA ASN A 29 -21.64 -26.41 -16.68
C ASN A 29 -21.32 -25.34 -17.73
N PRO A 30 -22.14 -25.15 -18.79
CA PRO A 30 -21.85 -24.16 -19.84
C PRO A 30 -21.70 -22.72 -19.34
N LYS A 31 -22.24 -22.38 -18.16
CA LYS A 31 -22.03 -21.08 -17.49
C LYS A 31 -20.61 -20.88 -16.94
N ASP A 32 -19.88 -21.95 -16.63
CA ASP A 32 -18.49 -21.90 -16.15
C ASP A 32 -17.51 -21.59 -17.28
N ASN A 33 -17.86 -21.97 -18.51
CA ASN A 33 -17.05 -21.63 -19.69
C ASN A 33 -17.19 -20.16 -20.07
N SER A 34 -18.39 -19.55 -19.92
CA SER A 34 -18.56 -18.13 -20.24
C SER A 34 -17.81 -17.22 -19.27
N LEU A 35 -17.73 -17.56 -17.99
CA LEU A 35 -16.92 -16.84 -17.01
C LEU A 35 -15.43 -16.95 -17.30
N LYS A 36 -14.94 -18.14 -17.68
CA LYS A 36 -13.54 -18.34 -18.09
C LYS A 36 -13.18 -17.58 -19.36
N GLU A 37 -14.10 -17.53 -20.33
CA GLU A 37 -13.93 -16.75 -21.56
C GLU A 37 -13.97 -15.25 -21.28
N LEU A 38 -14.88 -14.79 -20.42
CA LEU A 38 -14.94 -13.39 -20.00
C LEU A 38 -13.65 -12.97 -19.28
N VAL A 39 -13.12 -13.80 -18.38
CA VAL A 39 -11.84 -13.53 -17.69
C VAL A 39 -10.67 -13.50 -18.67
N LYS A 40 -10.67 -14.37 -19.69
CA LYS A 40 -9.67 -14.33 -20.77
C LYS A 40 -9.79 -13.06 -21.61
N GLN A 41 -11.00 -12.67 -21.98
CA GLN A 41 -11.26 -11.48 -22.78
C GLN A 41 -10.83 -10.22 -22.02
N ILE A 42 -11.25 -10.09 -20.75
CA ILE A 42 -10.83 -9.00 -19.86
C ILE A 42 -9.31 -8.95 -19.71
N SER A 43 -8.64 -10.10 -19.62
CA SER A 43 -7.17 -10.16 -19.55
C SER A 43 -6.48 -9.73 -20.85
N ALA A 44 -7.07 -10.02 -22.01
CA ALA A 44 -6.54 -9.63 -23.32
C ALA A 44 -6.74 -8.13 -23.59
N ASP A 45 -7.92 -7.60 -23.28
CA ASP A 45 -8.25 -6.18 -23.38
C ASP A 45 -7.40 -5.35 -22.40
N LEU A 46 -7.12 -5.92 -21.21
CA LEU A 46 -6.16 -5.38 -20.27
C LEU A 46 -4.78 -5.26 -20.92
N ASP A 47 -4.18 -6.36 -21.39
CA ASP A 47 -2.83 -6.36 -22.00
C ASP A 47 -2.70 -5.35 -23.17
N GLN A 48 -3.79 -5.10 -23.92
CA GLN A 48 -3.88 -4.06 -24.94
C GLN A 48 -3.91 -2.63 -24.35
N SER A 49 -4.71 -2.38 -23.31
CA SER A 49 -4.83 -1.06 -22.66
C SER A 49 -3.56 -0.62 -21.91
N ILE A 50 -2.77 -1.57 -21.38
CA ILE A 50 -1.48 -1.32 -20.70
C ILE A 50 -0.27 -1.41 -21.64
N GLY A 51 -0.46 -1.63 -22.95
CA GLY A 51 0.63 -1.65 -23.94
C GLY A 51 1.66 -2.77 -23.74
N LYS A 52 1.27 -3.95 -23.23
CA LYS A 52 2.20 -5.06 -22.97
C LYS A 52 2.52 -5.88 -24.23
N LYS A 53 3.78 -6.27 -24.40
CA LYS A 53 4.22 -7.29 -25.38
C LYS A 53 3.77 -8.71 -24.93
N PRO A 54 3.57 -9.66 -25.87
CA PRO A 54 3.10 -11.00 -25.56
C PRO A 54 4.07 -11.76 -24.63
N ARG A 55 3.49 -12.50 -23.68
CA ARG A 55 4.18 -13.15 -22.55
C ARG A 55 5.05 -14.33 -22.98
N LYS A 56 6.18 -14.55 -22.32
CA LYS A 56 6.97 -15.78 -22.44
C LYS A 56 6.49 -16.82 -21.39
N PRO A 57 6.50 -18.12 -21.70
CA PRO A 57 6.15 -19.15 -20.73
C PRO A 57 7.17 -19.17 -19.57
N GLY A 58 6.72 -18.97 -18.33
CA GLY A 58 7.56 -18.98 -17.12
C GLY A 58 7.55 -17.68 -16.32
N ASP A 59 7.05 -16.58 -16.88
CA ASP A 59 6.92 -15.30 -16.15
C ASP A 59 5.66 -15.31 -15.26
N THR A 60 5.76 -15.78 -14.01
CA THR A 60 4.77 -15.46 -12.97
C THR A 60 5.00 -14.01 -12.53
N HIS A 61 4.40 -13.06 -13.24
CA HIS A 61 4.14 -11.78 -12.61
C HIS A 61 3.02 -12.03 -11.62
N ASP A 62 3.30 -11.88 -10.32
CA ASP A 62 2.27 -11.79 -9.30
C ASP A 62 1.38 -10.60 -9.65
N ILE A 63 0.28 -10.86 -10.36
CA ILE A 63 -0.83 -9.93 -10.45
C ILE A 63 -1.48 -10.03 -9.07
N ASP A 64 -1.02 -9.18 -8.16
CA ASP A 64 -1.55 -9.10 -6.81
C ASP A 64 -3.08 -8.92 -6.87
N GLU A 65 -3.78 -9.48 -5.89
CA GLU A 65 -5.24 -9.53 -5.83
C GLU A 65 -5.86 -8.12 -5.92
N GLY A 66 -5.12 -7.09 -5.50
CA GLY A 66 -5.54 -5.70 -5.64
C GLY A 66 -5.62 -5.17 -7.06
N THR A 67 -4.78 -5.66 -7.96
CA THR A 67 -4.91 -5.36 -9.38
C THR A 67 -6.13 -6.05 -9.98
N GLN A 68 -6.48 -7.25 -9.51
CA GLN A 68 -7.65 -8.01 -9.99
C GLN A 68 -8.97 -7.30 -9.66
N MET A 69 -9.11 -6.75 -8.45
CA MET A 69 -10.30 -5.98 -8.06
C MET A 69 -10.54 -4.77 -8.98
N HIS A 70 -9.48 -4.01 -9.27
CA HIS A 70 -9.60 -2.87 -10.17
C HIS A 70 -9.95 -3.29 -11.60
N VAL A 71 -9.44 -4.42 -12.07
CA VAL A 71 -9.80 -4.96 -13.40
C VAL A 71 -11.30 -5.24 -13.48
N VAL A 72 -11.87 -5.88 -12.45
CA VAL A 72 -13.32 -6.15 -12.40
C VAL A 72 -14.12 -4.84 -12.36
N LEU A 73 -13.77 -3.90 -11.48
CA LEU A 73 -14.48 -2.63 -11.35
C LEU A 73 -14.40 -1.79 -12.63
N GLY A 74 -13.25 -1.79 -13.31
CA GLY A 74 -13.08 -1.15 -14.60
C GLY A 74 -13.89 -1.80 -15.72
N ALA A 75 -13.90 -3.14 -15.78
CA ALA A 75 -14.65 -3.88 -16.80
C ALA A 75 -16.18 -3.63 -16.72
N PHE A 76 -16.70 -3.47 -15.50
CA PHE A 76 -18.11 -3.11 -15.28
C PHE A 76 -18.37 -1.60 -15.27
N ASN A 77 -17.34 -0.79 -15.54
CA ASN A 77 -17.46 0.66 -15.53
C ASN A 77 -18.04 1.19 -14.20
N ALA A 78 -17.69 0.56 -13.07
CA ALA A 78 -18.29 0.82 -11.78
C ALA A 78 -17.64 2.02 -11.08
N CYS A 79 -16.31 2.10 -11.12
CA CYS A 79 -15.52 3.24 -10.63
C CYS A 79 -14.13 3.25 -11.27
N ALA A 80 -13.45 4.40 -11.20
CA ALA A 80 -12.05 4.53 -11.56
C ALA A 80 -11.15 3.74 -10.60
N ALA A 81 -9.88 3.56 -10.97
CA ALA A 81 -8.95 2.79 -10.14
C ALA A 81 -8.54 3.56 -8.88
N SER A 82 -8.40 2.86 -7.75
CA SER A 82 -7.83 3.39 -6.51
C SER A 82 -6.31 3.14 -6.45
N GLN A 83 -5.67 3.48 -5.33
CA GLN A 83 -4.22 3.34 -5.12
C GLN A 83 -3.61 1.93 -5.28
N GLY A 84 -4.41 0.90 -5.57
CA GLY A 84 -4.03 -0.52 -5.42
C GLY A 84 -4.59 -1.11 -4.13
N CYS A 85 -4.28 -2.37 -3.84
CA CYS A 85 -4.52 -2.95 -2.52
C CYS A 85 -3.19 -3.15 -1.78
N SER A 86 -3.27 -3.25 -0.46
CA SER A 86 -2.21 -3.82 0.38
C SER A 86 -0.83 -3.18 0.22
N SER A 87 -0.76 -1.83 0.23
CA SER A 87 0.52 -1.16 0.46
C SER A 87 0.94 -1.38 1.90
N ILE A 88 2.00 -2.15 2.10
CA ILE A 88 2.49 -2.56 3.41
C ILE A 88 3.97 -2.19 3.52
N ILE A 89 4.32 -1.51 4.60
CA ILE A 89 5.69 -1.41 5.07
C ILE A 89 5.85 -2.30 6.29
N SER A 90 6.88 -3.14 6.28
CA SER A 90 7.22 -3.99 7.40
C SER A 90 8.65 -3.70 7.83
N PHE A 91 8.88 -3.69 9.13
CA PHE A 91 10.23 -3.63 9.65
C PHE A 91 10.36 -4.36 10.96
N GLY A 92 11.58 -4.73 11.27
CA GLY A 92 11.85 -5.44 12.48
C GLY A 92 13.30 -5.85 12.61
N MET A 93 13.55 -6.49 13.72
CA MET A 93 14.76 -7.24 13.96
C MET A 93 14.33 -8.60 14.48
N SER A 94 14.89 -9.65 13.93
CA SER A 94 14.80 -11.01 14.46
C SER A 94 15.83 -11.81 13.70
N GLY A 95 16.48 -12.77 14.34
CA GLY A 95 17.42 -13.62 13.63
C GLY A 95 18.37 -14.35 14.54
N VAL A 96 19.12 -15.26 13.92
CA VAL A 96 20.20 -15.98 14.57
C VAL A 96 21.48 -15.17 14.38
N ASP A 97 22.18 -14.87 15.47
CA ASP A 97 23.50 -14.25 15.36
C ASP A 97 24.41 -15.19 14.55
N PRO A 98 24.91 -14.76 13.38
CA PRO A 98 25.69 -15.62 12.50
C PRO A 98 27.03 -16.06 13.11
N LYS A 99 27.51 -15.39 14.17
CA LYS A 99 28.75 -15.75 14.87
C LYS A 99 28.53 -16.73 16.01
N THR A 100 27.42 -16.61 16.73
CA THR A 100 27.17 -17.40 17.94
C THR A 100 26.13 -18.51 17.74
N GLY A 101 25.33 -18.45 16.67
CA GLY A 101 24.25 -19.39 16.41
C GLY A 101 23.05 -19.23 17.36
N ILE A 102 23.05 -18.20 18.20
CA ILE A 102 22.00 -17.94 19.19
C ILE A 102 20.91 -17.08 18.55
N GLU A 103 19.66 -17.48 18.72
CA GLU A 103 18.51 -16.69 18.31
C GLU A 103 18.39 -15.45 19.20
N VAL A 104 18.41 -14.28 18.57
CA VAL A 104 18.17 -13.01 19.24
C VAL A 104 16.67 -12.71 19.14
N PRO A 105 15.94 -12.72 20.27
CA PRO A 105 14.55 -12.30 20.28
C PRO A 105 14.44 -10.89 19.74
N GLY A 106 13.46 -10.64 18.89
CA GLY A 106 13.21 -9.31 18.38
C GLY A 106 11.74 -9.06 18.15
N PHE A 107 11.44 -8.18 17.21
CA PHE A 107 10.08 -7.77 16.91
C PHE A 107 9.90 -7.62 15.41
N GLY A 108 8.66 -7.81 14.95
CA GLY A 108 8.24 -7.51 13.59
C GLY A 108 6.99 -6.64 13.63
N VAL A 109 6.98 -5.62 12.79
CA VAL A 109 5.84 -4.73 12.57
C VAL A 109 5.49 -4.76 11.11
N SER A 110 4.20 -4.73 10.82
CA SER A 110 3.67 -4.52 9.48
C SER A 110 2.58 -3.46 9.58
N GLU A 111 2.79 -2.35 8.89
CA GLU A 111 1.82 -1.27 8.82
C GLU A 111 1.26 -1.19 7.39
N THR A 112 -0.06 -1.22 7.30
CA THR A 112 -0.77 -0.97 6.04
C THR A 112 -0.94 0.52 5.82
N ILE A 113 -0.60 1.02 4.64
CA ILE A 113 -0.61 2.44 4.31
C ILE A 113 -1.82 2.75 3.43
N CYS A 114 -2.58 3.79 3.81
CA CYS A 114 -3.74 4.26 3.07
C CYS A 114 -3.34 5.08 1.81
N GLY A 115 -4.32 5.50 1.02
CA GLY A 115 -4.09 6.34 -0.16
C GLY A 115 -5.39 6.91 -0.75
N GLY A 116 -5.38 7.26 -2.04
CA GLY A 116 -6.55 7.75 -2.75
C GLY A 116 -7.46 6.68 -3.34
N SER A 117 -8.76 6.73 -3.02
CA SER A 117 -9.77 5.91 -3.69
C SER A 117 -10.16 6.47 -5.06
N GLY A 118 -10.55 5.60 -6.00
CA GLY A 118 -11.07 6.02 -7.30
C GLY A 118 -12.44 6.72 -7.20
N ALA A 119 -12.68 7.67 -8.10
CA ALA A 119 -13.97 8.32 -8.28
C ALA A 119 -14.99 7.40 -9.00
N GLY A 120 -16.28 7.65 -8.79
CA GLY A 120 -17.36 6.93 -9.47
C GLY A 120 -18.30 7.85 -10.25
N PRO A 121 -19.36 7.29 -10.84
CA PRO A 121 -20.31 8.03 -11.68
C PRO A 121 -21.03 9.18 -10.98
N THR A 122 -21.08 9.17 -9.65
CA THR A 122 -21.79 10.18 -8.86
C THR A 122 -21.02 10.66 -7.62
N TRP A 123 -19.76 10.26 -7.42
CA TRP A 123 -18.98 10.59 -6.23
C TRP A 123 -17.50 10.82 -6.50
N ASN A 124 -16.90 11.74 -5.72
CA ASN A 124 -15.46 11.90 -5.63
C ASN A 124 -14.83 10.74 -4.85
N GLY A 125 -13.59 10.40 -5.18
CA GLY A 125 -12.78 9.51 -4.37
C GLY A 125 -12.42 10.13 -3.02
N THR A 126 -12.30 9.30 -2.00
CA THR A 126 -11.89 9.70 -0.65
C THR A 126 -10.37 9.66 -0.54
N SER A 127 -9.78 10.69 0.04
CA SER A 127 -8.33 10.79 0.27
C SER A 127 -7.91 10.04 1.54
N GLY A 128 -6.72 9.46 1.53
CA GLY A 128 -6.10 8.84 2.70
C GLY A 128 -6.87 7.69 3.35
N VAL A 129 -7.57 6.87 2.56
CA VAL A 129 -8.35 5.72 3.05
C VAL A 129 -7.74 4.40 2.59
N HIS A 130 -7.94 3.36 3.40
CA HIS A 130 -7.73 1.98 2.93
C HIS A 130 -8.91 1.57 2.04
N VAL A 131 -8.59 0.91 0.93
CA VAL A 131 -9.57 0.55 -0.11
C VAL A 131 -9.56 -0.96 -0.35
N HIS A 132 -10.73 -1.47 -0.73
CA HIS A 132 -10.95 -2.85 -1.15
C HIS A 132 -10.51 -3.89 -0.09
N MET A 133 -9.39 -4.57 -0.31
CA MET A 133 -8.92 -5.70 0.51
C MET A 133 -8.29 -5.27 1.83
N THR A 134 -7.92 -3.99 1.98
CA THR A 134 -7.31 -3.48 3.21
C THR A 134 -8.37 -2.75 4.04
N ASN A 135 -8.71 -3.29 5.21
CA ASN A 135 -9.68 -2.70 6.15
C ASN A 135 -9.08 -2.67 7.57
N THR A 136 -7.98 -1.95 7.69
CA THR A 136 -7.19 -1.83 8.92
C THR A 136 -7.25 -0.39 9.43
N ARG A 137 -7.28 -0.24 10.75
CA ARG A 137 -7.11 1.08 11.36
C ARG A 137 -5.62 1.40 11.39
N ILE A 138 -5.27 2.65 11.06
CA ILE A 138 -3.89 3.14 11.16
C ILE A 138 -3.46 3.12 12.62
N THR A 139 -2.21 2.74 12.88
CA THR A 139 -1.61 2.81 14.22
C THR A 139 -1.38 4.27 14.64
N ASP A 140 -1.81 4.64 15.85
CA ASP A 140 -1.57 5.98 16.38
C ASP A 140 -0.07 6.31 16.44
N ALA A 141 0.30 7.53 16.03
CA ALA A 141 1.70 7.96 15.97
C ALA A 141 2.43 7.79 17.30
N GLU A 142 1.79 8.16 18.42
CA GLU A 142 2.34 8.03 19.76
C GLU A 142 2.62 6.56 20.13
N VAL A 143 1.74 5.64 19.75
CA VAL A 143 1.92 4.20 19.98
C VAL A 143 3.06 3.67 19.12
N TYR A 144 3.17 4.15 17.87
CA TYR A 144 4.20 3.74 16.94
C TYR A 144 5.60 4.10 17.45
N GLU A 145 5.78 5.35 17.88
CA GLU A 145 7.07 5.85 18.38
C GLU A 145 7.41 5.36 19.80
N LEU A 146 6.39 5.04 20.61
CA LEU A 146 6.62 4.48 21.95
C LEU A 146 7.07 3.02 21.89
N ARG A 147 6.52 2.23 20.96
CA ARG A 147 6.77 0.78 20.89
C ARG A 147 7.94 0.42 20.00
N TYR A 148 8.23 1.23 18.99
CA TYR A 148 9.21 0.89 17.96
C TYR A 148 10.29 1.96 17.86
N PRO A 149 11.52 1.58 17.51
CA PRO A 149 12.66 2.50 17.41
C PRO A 149 12.60 3.29 16.11
N VAL A 150 11.50 4.01 15.89
CA VAL A 150 11.23 4.85 14.72
C VAL A 150 10.65 6.19 15.16
N ILE A 151 10.77 7.19 14.29
CA ILE A 151 10.13 8.50 14.44
C ILE A 151 9.25 8.72 13.21
N LEU A 152 7.99 9.06 13.43
CA LEU A 152 7.06 9.43 12.37
C LEU A 152 7.25 10.91 12.03
N ARG A 153 8.14 11.20 11.08
CA ARG A 153 8.49 12.56 10.67
C ARG A 153 7.32 13.28 10.00
N ARG A 154 6.58 12.55 9.16
CA ARG A 154 5.48 13.11 8.36
C ARG A 154 4.42 12.07 8.11
N PHE A 155 3.17 12.44 8.36
CA PHE A 155 2.01 11.69 7.91
C PHE A 155 0.90 12.67 7.51
N CYS A 156 0.69 12.87 6.21
CA CYS A 156 -0.27 13.85 5.71
C CYS A 156 -0.85 13.44 4.35
N ILE A 157 -1.92 14.11 3.92
CA ILE A 157 -2.44 13.98 2.56
C ILE A 157 -1.39 14.43 1.54
N ARG A 158 -1.34 13.75 0.39
CA ARG A 158 -0.52 14.08 -0.76
C ARG A 158 -1.37 14.88 -1.75
N ASP A 159 -1.52 16.17 -1.50
CA ASP A 159 -2.41 17.04 -2.26
C ASP A 159 -2.14 17.00 -3.77
N GLY A 160 -3.22 16.92 -4.56
CA GLY A 160 -3.16 16.92 -6.03
C GLY A 160 -2.62 15.63 -6.64
N SER A 161 -2.57 14.54 -5.88
CA SER A 161 -2.22 13.21 -6.40
C SER A 161 -3.40 12.46 -7.00
N GLY A 162 -4.64 12.83 -6.67
CA GLY A 162 -5.86 12.32 -7.27
C GLY A 162 -6.04 12.79 -8.72
N GLY A 163 -6.55 11.90 -9.56
CA GLY A 163 -6.84 12.16 -10.96
C GLY A 163 -7.98 13.15 -11.14
N VAL A 164 -7.83 14.05 -12.10
CA VAL A 164 -8.82 15.08 -12.43
C VAL A 164 -9.99 14.47 -13.19
N GLY A 165 -11.20 14.88 -12.84
CA GLY A 165 -12.42 14.53 -13.54
C GLY A 165 -13.58 15.35 -12.99
N ARG A 166 -14.77 15.24 -13.60
CA ARG A 166 -15.99 15.82 -13.03
C ARG A 166 -16.16 15.40 -11.57
N PHE A 167 -15.86 14.13 -11.30
CA PHE A 167 -15.56 13.67 -9.96
C PHE A 167 -14.07 13.35 -9.85
N ARG A 168 -13.42 13.96 -8.85
CA ARG A 168 -11.98 13.84 -8.62
C ARG A 168 -11.67 12.53 -7.91
N GLY A 169 -10.56 11.88 -8.28
CA GLY A 169 -10.00 10.80 -7.48
C GLY A 169 -9.48 11.32 -6.13
N GLY A 170 -9.47 10.46 -5.12
CA GLY A 170 -8.93 10.80 -3.81
C GLY A 170 -7.42 11.00 -3.86
N ASP A 171 -6.89 11.84 -2.97
CA ASP A 171 -5.45 12.03 -2.81
C ASP A 171 -4.84 10.91 -1.97
N GLY A 172 -3.61 10.52 -2.32
CA GLY A 172 -2.77 9.64 -1.53
C GLY A 172 -2.30 10.28 -0.23
N VAL A 173 -1.32 9.66 0.41
CA VAL A 173 -0.65 10.17 1.61
C VAL A 173 0.85 10.17 1.44
N ILE A 174 1.50 11.01 2.24
CA ILE A 174 2.94 11.03 2.44
C ILE A 174 3.21 10.47 3.83
N LEU A 175 3.97 9.38 3.90
CA LEU A 175 4.45 8.76 5.13
C LEU A 175 5.97 8.83 5.15
N GLU A 176 6.55 9.38 6.21
CA GLU A 176 7.99 9.47 6.40
C GLU A 176 8.39 8.88 7.74
N LEU A 177 9.21 7.84 7.70
CA LEU A 177 9.74 7.15 8.88
C LEU A 177 11.24 7.35 8.96
N GLU A 178 11.72 7.80 10.13
CA GLU A 178 13.14 7.80 10.47
C GLU A 178 13.42 6.65 11.44
N PHE A 179 14.49 5.90 11.19
CA PHE A 179 14.85 4.75 11.99
C PHE A 179 15.90 5.11 13.04
N ARG A 180 15.75 4.62 14.27
CA ARG A 180 16.62 4.97 15.41
C ARG A 180 17.65 3.90 15.73
N MET A 181 17.53 2.72 15.13
CA MET A 181 18.46 1.62 15.24
C MET A 181 18.53 0.84 13.91
N PRO A 182 19.53 -0.03 13.72
CA PRO A 182 19.57 -0.89 12.55
C PRO A 182 18.36 -1.83 12.50
N LEU A 183 17.61 -1.81 11.40
CA LEU A 183 16.41 -2.65 11.19
C LEU A 183 16.39 -3.21 9.77
N SER A 184 15.85 -4.41 9.60
CA SER A 184 15.44 -4.87 8.27
C SER A 184 14.08 -4.24 7.95
N VAL A 185 13.96 -3.67 6.76
CA VAL A 185 12.73 -3.07 6.25
C VAL A 185 12.38 -3.73 4.92
N SER A 186 11.13 -4.13 4.79
CA SER A 186 10.56 -4.58 3.53
C SER A 186 9.36 -3.72 3.13
N MET A 187 9.22 -3.51 1.83
CA MET A 187 8.10 -2.81 1.22
C MET A 187 7.39 -3.74 0.26
N LEU A 188 6.07 -3.77 0.37
CA LEU A 188 5.20 -4.35 -0.64
C LEU A 188 4.17 -3.28 -1.02
N SER A 189 4.29 -2.74 -2.23
CA SER A 189 3.42 -1.67 -2.71
C SER A 189 3.27 -1.72 -4.22
N GLU A 190 2.08 -1.32 -4.68
CA GLU A 190 1.72 -1.34 -6.09
C GLU A 190 1.70 0.07 -6.71
N ARG A 191 1.32 0.15 -7.98
CA ARG A 191 1.04 1.44 -8.67
C ARG A 191 2.22 2.43 -8.65
N ARG A 192 3.45 1.91 -8.66
CA ARG A 192 4.70 2.68 -8.82
C ARG A 192 5.12 2.86 -10.28
N VAL A 193 4.63 1.98 -11.16
CA VAL A 193 4.85 2.02 -12.61
C VAL A 193 3.53 2.31 -13.32
N TYR A 194 2.51 1.47 -13.09
CA TYR A 194 1.17 1.65 -13.67
C TYR A 194 0.30 2.53 -12.78
N ARG A 195 -0.13 3.67 -13.31
CA ARG A 195 -0.93 4.64 -12.55
C ARG A 195 -2.36 4.14 -12.29
N PRO A 196 -3.01 4.63 -11.23
CA PRO A 196 -4.46 4.50 -11.04
C PRO A 196 -5.19 5.18 -12.19
N TYR A 197 -5.71 4.39 -13.14
CA TYR A 197 -6.38 4.92 -14.32
C TYR A 197 -7.70 5.61 -13.95
N GLY A 198 -8.01 6.69 -14.66
CA GLY A 198 -9.33 7.32 -14.64
C GLY A 198 -10.32 6.61 -15.56
N LEU A 199 -11.60 6.97 -15.47
CA LEU A 199 -12.65 6.30 -16.20
C LEU A 199 -13.68 7.29 -16.77
N ALA A 200 -14.38 6.90 -17.84
CA ALA A 200 -15.33 7.73 -18.59
C ALA A 200 -14.75 9.07 -19.11
N GLY A 201 -13.43 9.13 -19.33
CA GLY A 201 -12.71 10.34 -19.74
C GLY A 201 -12.07 11.13 -18.60
N GLY A 202 -12.14 10.64 -17.36
CA GLY A 202 -11.35 11.17 -16.24
C GLY A 202 -9.86 10.80 -16.34
N GLU A 203 -9.01 11.63 -15.75
CA GLU A 203 -7.56 11.47 -15.76
C GLU A 203 -7.07 10.46 -14.71
N SER A 204 -5.87 9.96 -14.92
CA SER A 204 -5.22 9.04 -13.99
C SER A 204 -4.69 9.76 -12.75
N GLY A 205 -4.78 9.11 -11.59
CA GLY A 205 -4.06 9.54 -10.39
C GLY A 205 -2.54 9.44 -10.57
N GLN A 206 -1.80 10.16 -9.75
CA GLN A 206 -0.35 10.07 -9.71
C GLN A 206 0.10 8.68 -9.21
N ALA A 207 1.18 8.17 -9.79
CA ALA A 207 1.84 6.96 -9.30
C ALA A 207 2.39 7.20 -7.88
N GLY A 208 2.49 6.13 -7.10
CA GLY A 208 3.22 6.16 -5.85
C GLY A 208 4.73 6.27 -6.10
N LEU A 209 5.48 6.61 -5.05
CA LEU A 209 6.93 6.70 -5.07
C LEU A 209 7.47 6.31 -3.69
N ASN A 210 8.48 5.45 -3.66
CA ASN A 210 9.16 5.07 -2.43
C ASN A 210 10.61 5.54 -2.51
N LEU A 211 11.01 6.38 -1.56
CA LEU A 211 12.33 6.97 -1.50
C LEU A 211 13.02 6.54 -0.22
N TYR A 212 14.27 6.14 -0.35
CA TYR A 212 15.18 5.87 0.74
C TYR A 212 16.20 6.99 0.83
N MET A 213 16.22 7.67 1.98
CA MET A 213 17.18 8.71 2.33
C MET A 213 18.32 8.04 3.09
N LYS A 214 19.34 7.62 2.35
CA LYS A 214 20.53 6.95 2.89
C LYS A 214 21.51 8.00 3.40
N LYS A 215 22.11 7.77 4.56
CA LYS A 215 23.22 8.59 5.06
C LYS A 215 24.54 8.00 4.58
N GLU A 216 25.34 8.82 3.91
CA GLU A 216 26.68 8.43 3.46
C GLU A 216 27.73 8.76 4.53
N LEU A 217 28.92 8.17 4.41
CA LEU A 217 30.00 8.30 5.41
C LEU A 217 30.54 9.73 5.55
N ASP A 218 30.37 10.55 4.52
CA ASP A 218 30.76 11.97 4.49
C ASP A 218 29.69 12.89 5.14
N GLY A 219 28.61 12.31 5.67
CA GLY A 219 27.51 13.05 6.28
C GLY A 219 26.47 13.56 5.28
N THR A 220 26.65 13.32 3.98
CA THR A 220 25.64 13.68 2.96
C THR A 220 24.47 12.70 2.96
N GLU A 221 23.32 13.15 2.45
CA GLU A 221 22.16 12.28 2.24
C GLU A 221 21.97 11.98 0.75
N ARG A 222 21.87 10.69 0.43
CA ARG A 222 21.54 10.21 -0.91
C ARG A 222 20.09 9.76 -0.97
N MET A 223 19.35 10.29 -1.92
CA MET A 223 17.98 9.87 -2.22
C MET A 223 17.98 8.74 -3.26
N ILE A 224 17.33 7.61 -2.93
CA ILE A 224 17.27 6.42 -3.78
C ILE A 224 15.82 6.01 -3.96
N ASN A 225 15.35 5.87 -5.20
CA ASN A 225 14.05 5.26 -5.47
C ASN A 225 14.17 3.73 -5.33
N ILE A 226 13.45 3.15 -4.38
CA ILE A 226 13.54 1.73 -4.01
C ILE A 226 12.47 0.85 -4.69
N GLY A 227 11.64 1.42 -5.57
CA GLY A 227 10.61 0.68 -6.29
C GLY A 227 9.46 0.20 -5.41
N GLY A 228 8.60 -0.67 -5.96
CA GLY A 228 7.37 -1.13 -5.28
C GLY A 228 7.54 -2.31 -4.34
N LYS A 229 8.50 -3.20 -4.61
CA LYS A 229 8.81 -4.40 -3.82
C LYS A 229 10.29 -4.39 -3.51
N MET A 230 10.66 -4.41 -2.23
CA MET A 230 12.06 -4.26 -1.85
C MET A 230 12.31 -4.76 -0.42
N GLU A 231 13.57 -5.09 -0.13
CA GLU A 231 14.08 -5.33 1.23
C GLU A 231 15.45 -4.66 1.37
N LEU A 232 15.69 -3.95 2.48
CA LEU A 232 16.99 -3.39 2.85
C LEU A 232 17.18 -3.38 4.35
N VAL A 233 18.42 -3.13 4.77
CA VAL A 233 18.74 -2.81 6.16
C VAL A 233 18.98 -1.30 6.24
N VAL A 234 18.22 -0.62 7.09
CA VAL A 234 18.43 0.80 7.44
C VAL A 234 19.36 0.92 8.63
N GLN A 235 20.03 2.05 8.74
CA GLN A 235 20.88 2.47 9.85
C GLN A 235 20.21 3.63 10.63
N PRO A 236 20.69 3.91 11.86
CA PRO A 236 20.18 5.03 12.65
C PRO A 236 20.25 6.37 11.89
N GLY A 237 19.15 7.11 11.90
CA GLY A 237 18.99 8.41 11.27
C GLY A 237 18.69 8.36 9.76
N GLU A 238 18.65 7.18 9.14
CA GLU A 238 18.19 7.02 7.76
C GLU A 238 16.66 7.01 7.69
N ARG A 239 16.10 7.37 6.54
CA ARG A 239 14.65 7.60 6.40
C ARG A 239 14.05 6.88 5.21
N ILE A 240 12.81 6.44 5.35
CA ILE A 240 11.97 5.95 4.25
C ILE A 240 10.79 6.91 4.08
N LEU A 241 10.69 7.48 2.90
CA LEU A 241 9.63 8.38 2.48
C LEU A 241 8.76 7.71 1.42
N ILE A 242 7.48 7.60 1.72
CA ILE A 242 6.49 6.88 0.91
C ILE A 242 5.43 7.87 0.48
N HIS A 243 5.33 8.06 -0.82
CA HIS A 243 4.21 8.73 -1.45
C HIS A 243 3.26 7.64 -1.95
N THR A 244 2.10 7.50 -1.33
CA THR A 244 1.09 6.57 -1.86
C THR A 244 0.42 7.16 -3.11
N PRO A 245 -0.07 6.30 -4.01
CA PRO A 245 -0.80 6.75 -5.20
C PRO A 245 -2.11 7.44 -4.82
N GLY A 246 -2.58 8.34 -5.69
CA GLY A 246 -3.95 8.84 -5.64
C GLY A 246 -4.95 7.87 -6.29
N GLY A 247 -6.21 8.24 -6.37
CA GLY A 247 -7.22 7.54 -7.18
C GLY A 247 -7.39 8.16 -8.56
N GLY A 248 -7.95 7.42 -9.52
CA GLY A 248 -8.35 7.95 -10.82
C GLY A 248 -9.61 8.81 -10.75
N GLY A 249 -9.69 9.80 -11.64
CA GLY A 249 -10.87 10.66 -11.80
C GLY A 249 -11.95 10.02 -12.65
N TRP A 250 -13.16 10.57 -12.56
CA TRP A 250 -14.33 10.14 -13.33
C TRP A 250 -14.86 11.27 -14.20
N SER A 251 -15.07 10.94 -15.48
CA SER A 251 -15.60 11.83 -16.51
C SER A 251 -14.71 13.04 -16.82
N LYS A 252 -14.78 13.53 -18.06
CA LYS A 252 -14.06 14.73 -18.45
C LYS A 252 -14.69 15.96 -17.78
N VAL A 253 -13.86 16.85 -17.26
CA VAL A 253 -14.34 18.15 -16.77
C VAL A 253 -14.79 18.98 -17.98
N SER A 254 -16.00 19.53 -17.96
CA SER A 254 -16.40 20.51 -18.98
C SER A 254 -15.74 21.85 -18.69
N ASP A 255 -15.39 22.61 -19.72
CA ASP A 255 -14.70 23.90 -19.57
C ASP A 255 -15.50 24.90 -18.70
N ASP A 256 -16.84 24.75 -18.61
CA ASP A 256 -17.73 25.55 -17.76
C ASP A 256 -17.65 25.22 -16.26
N GLU A 257 -17.28 23.99 -15.86
CA GLU A 257 -17.22 23.58 -14.44
C GLU A 257 -15.91 23.99 -13.75
N ILE A 258 -14.83 24.24 -14.52
CA ILE A 258 -13.48 24.61 -14.03
C ILE A 258 -13.53 25.92 -13.23
N VAL A 259 -14.39 26.86 -13.62
CA VAL A 259 -14.48 28.22 -13.07
C VAL A 259 -14.96 28.25 -11.61
N THR A 260 -15.61 27.18 -11.12
CA THR A 260 -16.24 27.16 -9.79
C THR A 260 -15.41 26.52 -8.68
N SER A 261 -14.33 25.79 -9.01
CA SER A 261 -13.61 24.97 -8.03
C SER A 261 -12.32 25.58 -7.46
N ASP A 262 -11.81 26.68 -8.01
CA ASP A 262 -10.49 27.26 -7.66
C ASP A 262 -10.50 28.25 -6.48
N SER A 263 -11.59 28.39 -5.71
CA SER A 263 -11.72 29.48 -4.71
C SER A 263 -11.90 29.05 -3.25
N LYS A 264 -11.51 27.82 -2.88
CA LYS A 264 -11.34 27.46 -1.46
C LYS A 264 -9.92 26.98 -1.17
N GLY A 265 -8.95 27.83 -1.49
CA GLY A 265 -7.64 27.75 -0.83
C GLY A 265 -7.85 27.80 0.68
N HIS A 266 -7.39 26.77 1.38
CA HIS A 266 -7.33 26.78 2.84
C HIS A 266 -6.52 28.01 3.26
N GLN A 267 -7.21 29.01 3.80
CA GLN A 267 -6.59 30.18 4.44
C GLN A 267 -5.77 29.66 5.63
N ASN A 268 -4.46 29.46 5.42
CA ASN A 268 -3.52 29.13 6.48
C ASN A 268 -3.45 30.31 7.45
N SER A 269 -4.27 30.27 8.50
CA SER A 269 -4.23 31.22 9.62
C SER A 269 -4.04 30.47 10.93
N SER A 270 -2.84 29.95 11.12
CA SER A 270 -2.12 29.98 12.40
C SER A 270 -0.69 29.54 12.14
N THR A 271 0.28 30.30 12.63
CA THR A 271 1.67 29.85 12.67
C THR A 271 1.72 28.62 13.57
N PHE A 272 1.82 27.43 12.96
CA PHE A 272 1.94 26.17 13.68
C PHE A 272 3.19 26.22 14.57
N GLN A 273 3.01 26.11 15.89
CA GLN A 273 4.12 25.91 16.80
C GLN A 273 4.53 24.43 16.74
N PRO A 274 5.73 24.09 16.24
CA PRO A 274 6.19 22.73 16.24
C PRO A 274 6.29 22.20 17.68
N ARG A 275 5.68 21.04 17.93
CA ARG A 275 5.70 20.31 19.20
C ARG A 275 5.85 18.82 18.90
N GLY A 276 6.13 18.03 19.94
CA GLY A 276 6.25 16.57 19.84
C GLY A 276 7.67 16.08 19.61
N SER A 277 7.80 14.76 19.44
CA SER A 277 9.06 14.01 19.36
C SER A 277 10.01 14.51 18.28
N VAL A 278 9.49 14.85 17.10
CA VAL A 278 10.29 15.38 15.99
C VAL A 278 10.94 16.71 16.37
N HIS A 279 10.17 17.62 16.99
CA HIS A 279 10.68 18.92 17.40
C HIS A 279 11.70 18.78 18.55
N THR A 280 11.39 17.96 19.56
CA THR A 280 12.32 17.73 20.68
C THR A 280 13.61 17.06 20.22
N PHE A 281 13.53 16.13 19.27
CA PHE A 281 14.71 15.49 18.69
C PHE A 281 15.55 16.46 17.86
N SER A 282 14.93 17.20 16.93
CA SER A 282 15.65 18.21 16.14
C SER A 282 16.31 19.26 17.03
N ALA A 283 15.62 19.76 18.05
CA ALA A 283 16.18 20.71 19.02
C ALA A 283 17.33 20.08 19.84
N ALA A 284 17.22 18.81 20.23
CA ALA A 284 18.29 18.11 20.94
C ALA A 284 19.52 17.86 20.05
N ALA A 285 19.32 17.53 18.77
CA ALA A 285 20.39 17.33 17.80
C ALA A 285 21.11 18.67 17.48
N GLU A 286 20.35 19.76 17.35
CA GLU A 286 20.90 21.11 17.18
C GLU A 286 21.67 21.59 18.43
N ALA A 287 21.19 21.27 19.63
CA ALA A 287 21.88 21.62 20.88
C ALA A 287 23.14 20.80 21.18
N ALA A 288 23.36 19.69 20.46
CA ALA A 288 24.51 18.81 20.61
C ALA A 288 25.65 19.12 19.61
N MET A 289 25.47 20.07 18.70
CA MET A 289 26.49 20.64 17.81
C MET A 289 27.11 21.91 18.42
#